data_AF-A0A1B6F346-F1
#
_entry.id   AF-A0A1B6F346-F1
#
_cell.length_a   1.000
_cell.length_b   1.000
_cell.length_c   1.000
_cell.angle_alpha   90.00
_cell.angle_beta   90.00
_cell.angle_gamma   90.00
#
_symmetry.space_group_name_H-M   'P 1'
#
loop_
_entity.id
_entity.type
_entity.pdbx_description
1 polymer ?
#
loop_
_entity_poly.entity_id
_entity_poly.type
_entity_poly.pdbx_seq_one_letter_code
_entity_poly.pdbx_strand_id
1 'polypeptide(L)'
;GRLKVCSKSLVFEPKDVMKPLIKMKFENCLKIEEISLTEKEKLTSVNPNSAICVDCSRHAEMLEGNVIAPYTFRDGSRKFVFVLNYGHVEQCLRRIGQLHRAATLQK
;
A
#
# COMPACT_ATOMS: atom_id res chain seq x y z
N GLY A 1 3.98 -9.52 3.45
CA GLY A 1 2.95 -9.88 2.45
C GLY A 1 3.49 -9.63 1.06
N ARG A 2 2.60 -9.43 0.09
CA ARG A 2 2.91 -9.00 -1.28
C ARG A 2 2.17 -7.70 -1.56
N LEU A 3 2.88 -6.69 -2.04
CA LEU A 3 2.27 -5.44 -2.53
C LEU A 3 2.09 -5.57 -4.05
N LYS A 4 0.84 -5.55 -4.50
CA LYS A 4 0.44 -5.66 -5.91
C LYS A 4 0.04 -4.27 -6.42
N VAL A 5 0.58 -3.90 -7.58
CA VAL A 5 0.25 -2.66 -8.29
C VAL A 5 -0.75 -2.99 -9.38
N CYS A 6 -1.97 -2.48 -9.28
CA CYS A 6 -3.02 -2.62 -10.28
C CYS A 6 -3.35 -1.27 -10.92
N SER A 7 -4.09 -1.25 -12.04
CA SER A 7 -4.34 -0.02 -12.80
C SER A 7 -5.06 1.09 -12.02
N LYS A 8 -5.90 0.74 -11.03
CA LYS A 8 -6.71 1.70 -10.25
C LYS A 8 -6.48 1.63 -8.73
N SER A 9 -5.61 0.74 -8.27
CA SER A 9 -5.42 0.51 -6.84
C SER A 9 -4.09 -0.15 -6.52
N LEU A 10 -3.62 0.07 -5.30
CA LEU A 10 -2.67 -0.81 -4.62
C LEU A 10 -3.42 -1.87 -3.84
N VAL A 11 -2.88 -3.09 -3.85
CA VAL A 11 -3.43 -4.22 -3.10
C VAL A 11 -2.32 -4.87 -2.29
N PHE A 12 -2.48 -4.91 -0.97
CA PHE A 12 -1.58 -5.63 -0.08
C PHE A 12 -2.22 -6.94 0.39
N GLU A 13 -1.55 -8.04 0.09
CA GLU A 13 -1.90 -9.38 0.52
C GLU A 13 -0.99 -9.79 1.68
N PRO A 14 -1.49 -9.89 2.92
CA PRO A 14 -0.66 -10.33 4.05
C PRO A 14 -0.20 -11.79 3.85
N LYS A 15 0.92 -12.15 4.49
CA LYS A 15 1.36 -13.57 4.53
C LYS A 15 0.46 -14.40 5.46
N ASP A 16 -0.02 -13.75 6.51
CA ASP A 16 -0.95 -14.31 7.49
C ASP A 16 -2.37 -14.20 6.95
N VAL A 17 -3.00 -15.35 6.68
CA VAL A 17 -4.36 -15.44 6.13
C VAL A 17 -5.43 -14.98 7.11
N MET A 18 -5.10 -14.89 8.41
CA MET A 18 -6.00 -14.35 9.42
C MET A 18 -6.10 -12.83 9.35
N LYS A 19 -5.26 -12.16 8.56
CA LYS A 19 -5.33 -10.72 8.32
C LYS A 19 -6.01 -10.43 6.99
N PRO A 20 -6.79 -9.34 6.88
CA PRO A 20 -7.45 -8.98 5.65
C PRO A 20 -6.44 -8.53 4.58
N LEU A 21 -6.78 -8.79 3.33
CA LEU A 21 -6.21 -8.09 2.19
C LEU A 21 -6.67 -6.64 2.21
N ILE A 22 -5.73 -5.72 2.01
CA ILE A 22 -5.98 -4.27 2.02
C ILE A 22 -5.93 -3.74 0.60
N LYS A 23 -7.01 -3.10 0.14
CA LYS A 23 -7.11 -2.46 -1.17
C LYS A 23 -7.25 -0.96 -1.02
N MET A 24 -6.27 -0.22 -1.53
CA MET A 24 -6.22 1.24 -1.55
C MET A 24 -6.44 1.72 -2.98
N LYS A 25 -7.61 2.30 -3.28
CA LYS A 25 -7.84 2.89 -4.60
C LYS A 25 -7.08 4.20 -4.73
N PHE A 26 -6.50 4.45 -5.90
CA PHE A 26 -5.73 5.67 -6.14
C PHE A 26 -6.54 6.95 -5.95
N GLU A 27 -7.83 6.92 -6.26
CA GLU A 27 -8.76 8.05 -6.06
C GLU A 27 -8.86 8.52 -4.59
N ASN A 28 -8.56 7.62 -3.65
CA ASN A 28 -8.59 7.85 -2.20
C ASN A 28 -7.18 8.02 -1.61
N CYS A 29 -6.12 7.83 -2.39
CA CYS A 29 -4.75 8.04 -1.93
C CYS A 29 -4.43 9.53 -1.99
N LEU A 30 -4.22 10.15 -0.83
CA LEU A 30 -3.89 11.57 -0.70
C LEU A 30 -2.44 11.82 -1.07
N LYS A 31 -1.54 10.92 -0.64
CA LYS A 31 -0.10 11.03 -0.88
C LYS A 31 0.53 9.65 -0.99
N ILE A 32 1.44 9.48 -1.94
CA ILE A 32 2.26 8.27 -2.10
C ILE A 32 3.69 8.72 -2.30
N GLU A 33 4.58 8.38 -1.36
CA GLU A 33 5.96 8.87 -1.36
C GLU A 33 6.95 7.88 -0.78
N GLU A 34 8.24 8.16 -1.03
CA GLU A 34 9.36 7.50 -0.35
C GLU A 34 9.56 8.12 1.03
N ILE A 35 9.76 7.29 2.04
CA ILE A 35 10.16 7.74 3.37
C ILE A 35 11.43 7.02 3.83
N SER A 36 12.26 7.73 4.59
CA SER A 36 13.37 7.13 5.32
C SER A 36 12.85 6.36 6.53
N LEU A 37 13.41 5.17 6.77
CA LEU A 37 13.11 4.38 7.95
C LEU A 37 13.79 4.96 9.20
N THR A 38 13.13 4.83 10.35
CA THR A 38 13.75 5.11 11.66
C THR A 38 14.81 4.06 11.98
N GLU A 39 15.76 4.37 12.86
CA GLU A 39 16.83 3.44 13.26
C GLU A 39 16.30 2.09 13.79
N LYS A 40 15.16 2.13 14.49
CA LYS A 40 14.48 0.91 14.99
C LYS A 40 13.95 0.04 13.85
N GLU A 41 13.39 0.66 12.82
CA GLU A 41 12.84 -0.06 11.66
C GLU A 41 13.95 -0.63 10.78
N LYS A 42 15.06 0.11 10.63
CA LYS A 42 16.27 -0.35 9.93
C LYS A 42 16.83 -1.65 10.51
N LEU A 43 16.86 -1.78 11.84
CA LEU A 43 17.40 -2.96 12.53
C LEU A 43 16.66 -4.26 12.20
N THR A 44 15.40 -4.17 11.79
CA THR A 44 14.54 -5.32 11.46
C THR A 44 14.35 -5.53 9.96
N SER A 45 14.91 -4.64 9.13
CA SER A 45 14.67 -4.59 7.69
C SER A 45 15.86 -5.13 6.92
N VAL A 46 15.61 -6.05 5.99
CA VAL A 46 16.64 -6.63 5.11
C VAL A 46 17.19 -5.59 4.11
N ASN A 47 16.39 -4.56 3.80
CA ASN A 47 16.77 -3.44 2.94
C ASN A 47 16.42 -2.10 3.62
N PRO A 48 17.33 -1.55 4.45
CA PRO A 48 17.01 -0.52 5.44
C PRO A 48 16.94 0.91 4.88
N ASN A 49 17.13 1.12 3.57
CA ASN A 49 17.35 2.48 3.07
C ASN A 49 16.05 3.30 2.98
N SER A 50 14.95 2.71 2.52
CA SER A 50 13.69 3.45 2.34
C SER A 50 12.44 2.56 2.25
N ALA A 51 11.28 3.18 2.43
CA ALA A 51 9.98 2.54 2.37
C ALA A 51 8.97 3.36 1.56
N ILE A 52 7.92 2.71 1.07
CA ILE A 52 6.79 3.37 0.42
C ILE A 52 5.75 3.72 1.49
N CYS A 53 5.42 4.99 1.62
CA CYS A 53 4.32 5.47 2.46
C CYS A 53 3.11 5.82 1.59
N VAL A 54 1.94 5.27 1.94
CA VAL A 54 0.67 5.57 1.30
C VAL A 54 -0.26 6.18 2.34
N ASP A 55 -0.59 7.46 2.19
CA ASP A 55 -1.64 8.13 2.94
C ASP A 55 -2.96 8.02 2.16
N CYS A 56 -3.96 7.42 2.78
CA CYS A 56 -5.23 7.12 2.14
C CYS A 56 -6.39 7.53 3.05
N SER A 57 -7.39 8.22 2.47
CA SER A 57 -8.60 8.63 3.18
C SER A 57 -9.64 7.52 3.36
N ARG A 58 -9.54 6.47 2.51
CA ARG A 58 -10.45 5.32 2.54
C ARG A 58 -9.83 4.09 1.86
N HIS A 59 -9.82 2.96 2.56
CA HIS A 59 -9.40 1.67 2.03
C HIS A 59 -10.48 0.59 2.19
N ALA A 60 -10.32 -0.54 1.50
CA ALA A 60 -11.18 -1.70 1.66
C ALA A 60 -10.39 -2.89 2.23
N GLU A 61 -11.03 -3.63 3.12
CA GLU A 61 -10.56 -4.88 3.72
C GLU A 61 -11.42 -6.04 3.20
N MET A 62 -10.79 -7.17 2.87
CA MET A 62 -11.47 -8.38 2.38
C MET A 62 -10.62 -9.64 2.61
N LEU A 63 -11.23 -10.82 2.40
CA LEU A 63 -10.56 -12.13 2.47
C LEU A 63 -9.90 -12.46 3.81
N GLU A 64 -10.39 -11.89 4.91
CA GLU A 64 -9.92 -12.25 6.25
C GLU A 64 -10.30 -13.69 6.57
N GLY A 65 -9.34 -14.47 7.10
CA GLY A 65 -9.54 -15.90 7.34
C GLY A 65 -9.81 -16.70 6.07
N ASN A 66 -9.43 -16.18 4.90
CA ASN A 66 -9.74 -16.75 3.59
C ASN A 66 -11.26 -16.89 3.31
N VAL A 67 -12.09 -16.05 3.95
CA VAL A 67 -13.54 -16.05 3.76
C VAL A 67 -13.96 -15.02 2.72
N ILE A 68 -14.76 -15.44 1.74
CA ILE A 68 -15.38 -14.53 0.77
C ILE A 68 -16.59 -13.88 1.43
N ALA A 69 -16.43 -12.62 1.83
CA ALA A 69 -17.46 -11.78 2.44
C ALA A 69 -17.53 -10.42 1.70
N PRO A 70 -18.60 -9.63 1.90
CA PRO A 70 -18.66 -8.25 1.40
C PRO A 70 -17.45 -7.42 1.83
N TYR A 71 -17.05 -6.44 1.03
CA TYR A 71 -15.91 -5.59 1.34
C TYR A 71 -16.21 -4.69 2.54
N THR A 72 -15.30 -4.69 3.51
CA THR A 72 -15.36 -3.77 4.63
C THR A 72 -14.62 -2.50 4.24
N PHE A 73 -15.36 -1.44 3.95
CA PHE A 73 -14.77 -0.13 3.70
C PHE A 73 -14.44 0.56 5.03
N ARG A 74 -13.22 1.07 5.14
CA ARG A 74 -12.73 1.83 6.28
C ARG A 74 -12.52 3.26 5.83
N ASP A 75 -13.30 4.17 6.38
CA ASP A 75 -13.14 5.62 6.19
C ASP A 75 -12.21 6.19 7.26
N GLY A 76 -11.46 7.23 6.91
CA GLY A 76 -10.51 7.92 7.79
C GLY A 76 -9.08 7.85 7.25
N SER A 77 -8.31 8.93 7.44
CA SER A 77 -6.91 8.99 7.02
C SER A 77 -6.09 7.92 7.75
N ARG A 78 -5.44 7.07 6.95
CA ARG A 78 -4.54 6.03 7.43
C ARG A 78 -3.29 5.99 6.57
N LYS A 79 -2.15 5.87 7.25
CA LYS A 79 -0.84 5.68 6.62
C LYS A 79 -0.48 4.21 6.59
N PHE A 80 -0.10 3.73 5.41
CA PHE A 80 0.44 2.39 5.21
C PHE A 80 1.91 2.51 4.80
N VAL A 81 2.79 1.84 5.55
CA VAL A 81 4.23 1.83 5.30
C VAL A 81 4.64 0.45 4.81
N PHE A 82 5.28 0.41 3.64
CA PHE A 82 5.75 -0.82 3.02
C PHE A 82 7.27 -0.80 2.86
N VAL A 83 7.95 -1.65 3.63
CA VAL A 83 9.36 -1.97 3.44
C VAL A 83 9.48 -3.11 2.43
N LEU A 84 10.25 -2.89 1.36
CA LEU A 84 10.41 -3.88 0.30
C LEU A 84 11.59 -4.80 0.61
N ASN A 85 11.29 -6.08 0.86
CA ASN A 85 12.33 -7.11 0.94
C ASN A 85 12.94 -7.43 -0.44
N TYR A 86 12.16 -7.21 -1.50
CA TYR A 86 12.54 -7.46 -2.89
C TYR A 86 12.01 -6.31 -3.76
N GLY A 87 12.85 -5.80 -4.66
CA GLY A 87 12.53 -4.66 -5.52
C GLY A 87 13.04 -3.33 -5.00
N HIS A 88 13.06 -2.32 -5.87
CA HIS A 88 13.53 -0.96 -5.56
C HIS A 88 12.35 -0.01 -5.37
N VAL A 89 12.37 0.76 -4.27
CA VAL A 89 11.32 1.72 -3.90
C VAL A 89 11.11 2.75 -5.01
N GLU A 90 12.19 3.33 -5.54
CA GLU A 90 12.14 4.32 -6.62
C GLU A 90 11.39 3.80 -7.87
N GLN A 91 11.75 2.60 -8.34
CA GLN A 91 11.12 1.99 -9.53
C GLN A 91 9.63 1.74 -9.30
N CYS A 92 9.27 1.26 -8.11
CA CYS A 92 7.87 1.06 -7.73
C CYS A 92 7.12 2.39 -7.69
N LEU A 93 7.68 3.42 -7.06
CA LEU A 93 7.08 4.75 -6.95
C LEU A 93 6.88 5.41 -8.31
N ARG A 94 7.81 5.28 -9.26
CA ARG A 94 7.63 5.80 -10.62
C ARG A 94 6.37 5.24 -11.27
N ARG A 95 6.19 3.91 -11.21
CA ARG A 95 5.01 3.22 -11.77
C ARG A 95 3.73 3.58 -11.02
N ILE A 96 3.78 3.56 -9.69
CA ILE A 96 2.62 3.87 -8.84
C ILE A 96 2.19 5.33 -9.05
N GLY A 97 3.13 6.27 -9.11
CA GLY A 97 2.86 7.68 -9.33
C GLY A 97 2.23 7.97 -10.68
N GLN A 98 2.63 7.26 -11.76
CA GLN A 98 1.95 7.37 -13.06
C GLN A 98 0.48 6.97 -12.98
N LEU A 99 0.18 5.84 -12.32
CA LEU A 99 -1.18 5.33 -12.17
C LEU A 99 -2.02 6.22 -11.23
N HIS A 100 -1.41 6.71 -10.15
CA HIS A 100 -2.05 7.63 -9.22
C HIS A 100 -2.46 8.93 -9.90
N ARG A 101 -1.56 9.56 -10.67
CA ARG A 101 -1.88 10.75 -11.48
C ARG A 101 -2.98 10.48 -12.50
N ALA A 102 -2.90 9.36 -13.23
CA ALA A 102 -3.93 9.01 -14.21
C ALA A 102 -5.32 8.84 -13.56
N ALA A 103 -5.38 8.30 -12.35
CA ALA A 103 -6.62 8.12 -11.61
C ALA A 103 -7.20 9.43 -11.03
N THR A 104 -6.37 10.45 -10.78
CA THR A 104 -6.82 11.73 -10.22
C THR A 104 -7.09 12.81 -11.27
N LEU A 105 -6.67 12.61 -12.53
CA LEU A 105 -6.95 13.51 -13.66
C LEU A 105 -8.41 13.45 -14.16
N GLN A 106 -9.16 12.41 -13.83
CA GLN A 106 -10.56 12.24 -14.28
C GLN A 106 -11.60 12.89 -13.34
N LYS A 107 -11.20 13.92 -12.58
CA LYS A 107 -12.10 14.67 -11.68
C LYS A 107 -12.51 15.99 -12.29
#